data_AF-A0A952EWI6-F1
#
_entry.id   AF-A0A952EWI6-F1
#
_cell.length_a   1.000
_cell.length_b   1.000
_cell.length_c   1.000
_cell.angle_alpha   90.00
_cell.angle_beta   90.00
_cell.angle_gamma   90.00
#
_symmetry.space_group_name_H-M   'P 1'
#
loop_
_entity.id
_entity.type
_entity.pdbx_description
1 polymer ?
#
loop_
_entity_poly.entity_id
_entity_poly.type
_entity_poly.pdbx_seq_one_letter_code
_entity_poly.pdbx_strand_id
1 'polypeptide(L)'
;MFQRLAATGEDTERAYEEQWRQLESGFWEQIVSQGRIRQPRISLFFNHWLIATTGDEVVTTEVFRAFKRYLEESEVSLAKLLAEIVTQAGNYQALIELGESTGDVDRLGMFMYRTNAMGMEVTKPFAMWLTDPVEGPCPTEEIPRAVGCVESWLVRRMLVGATTKAYNRVLLDLLDRLRSEPRERAGTVVETFFRNQTSFTSYWPGDDEVRKALTEVPLYRKVPRARLRLLLEAIEDHLRGFTTPGAVRAGEQQVARSAYTVEHVMPQEWVAHWPLGGTDPVERDRLVHTLGNLTLLTQKFNSSVSNAKWTGTKGKRAALDKHSVLLMNRDLVRRDDWTDEEIRSRTHEFIDIVLKVWPVPEGHEGRVVS
;
A
#
# COMPACT_ATOMS: atom_id res chain seq x y z
N MET A 1 25.16 -7.14 -23.23
CA MET A 1 24.27 -8.28 -23.52
C MET A 1 24.36 -8.66 -24.99
N PHE A 2 23.83 -7.86 -25.93
CA PHE A 2 23.86 -8.17 -27.38
C PHE A 2 25.24 -8.41 -27.99
N GLN A 3 26.25 -7.63 -27.61
CA GLN A 3 27.64 -7.90 -28.04
C GLN A 3 28.16 -9.27 -27.59
N ARG A 4 27.69 -9.78 -26.44
CA ARG A 4 28.04 -11.12 -25.96
C ARG A 4 27.18 -12.22 -26.61
N LEU A 5 25.90 -11.95 -26.89
CA LEU A 5 25.03 -12.84 -27.68
C LEU A 5 25.60 -13.08 -29.09
N ALA A 6 26.12 -12.03 -29.73
CA ALA A 6 26.80 -12.15 -31.02
C ALA A 6 28.01 -13.10 -30.95
N ALA A 7 28.76 -13.06 -29.84
CA ALA A 7 29.95 -13.90 -29.65
C ALA A 7 29.62 -15.38 -29.41
N THR A 8 28.37 -15.72 -29.04
CA THR A 8 27.90 -17.11 -28.88
C THR A 8 27.27 -17.67 -30.16
N GLY A 9 27.26 -16.92 -31.26
CA GLY A 9 26.69 -17.34 -32.54
C GLY A 9 25.16 -17.28 -32.60
N GLU A 10 24.52 -16.59 -31.64
CA GLU A 10 23.07 -16.38 -31.64
C GLU A 10 22.66 -15.23 -32.55
N ASP A 11 21.45 -15.32 -33.12
CA ASP A 11 20.86 -14.28 -33.96
C ASP A 11 20.43 -13.09 -33.10
N THR A 12 21.32 -12.10 -33.03
CA THR A 12 21.11 -10.90 -32.21
C THR A 12 19.97 -10.01 -32.72
N GLU A 13 19.70 -10.02 -34.02
CA GLU A 13 18.62 -9.21 -34.61
C GLU A 13 17.27 -9.79 -34.21
N ARG A 14 17.13 -11.11 -34.35
CA ARG A 14 15.94 -11.83 -33.88
C ARG A 14 15.73 -11.71 -32.37
N ALA A 15 16.78 -11.88 -31.57
CA ALA A 15 16.71 -11.71 -30.11
C ALA A 15 16.30 -10.27 -29.72
N TYR A 16 16.74 -9.27 -30.48
CA TYR A 16 16.32 -7.90 -30.26
C TYR A 16 14.83 -7.70 -30.60
N GLU A 17 14.42 -8.05 -31.83
CA GLU A 17 13.06 -7.81 -32.34
C GLU A 17 11.99 -8.62 -31.59
N GLU A 18 12.25 -9.90 -31.29
CA GLU A 18 11.25 -10.79 -30.67
C GLU A 18 11.21 -10.68 -29.15
N GLN A 19 12.32 -10.31 -28.49
CA GLN A 19 12.42 -10.36 -27.02
C GLN A 19 12.69 -8.99 -26.39
N TRP A 20 13.68 -8.23 -26.85
CA TRP A 20 14.11 -7.02 -26.12
C TRP A 20 13.32 -5.77 -26.44
N ARG A 21 12.85 -5.62 -27.68
CA ARG A 21 12.11 -4.44 -28.16
C ARG A 21 10.90 -4.09 -27.29
N GLN A 22 10.26 -5.07 -26.64
CA GLN A 22 9.15 -4.82 -25.72
C GLN A 22 9.54 -4.05 -24.45
N LEU A 23 10.82 -4.10 -24.06
CA LEU A 23 11.39 -3.36 -22.93
C LEU A 23 11.66 -1.89 -23.26
N GLU A 24 11.40 -1.46 -24.49
CA GLU A 24 11.55 -0.07 -24.96
C GLU A 24 10.19 0.62 -25.15
N SER A 25 9.10 0.03 -24.64
CA SER A 25 7.78 0.66 -24.68
C SER A 25 7.67 1.86 -23.73
N GLY A 26 6.67 2.72 -23.95
CA GLY A 26 6.42 3.88 -23.09
C GLY A 26 6.18 3.54 -21.61
N PHE A 27 5.75 2.31 -21.31
CA PHE A 27 5.70 1.81 -19.93
C PHE A 27 7.10 1.78 -19.30
N TRP A 28 8.12 1.31 -20.01
CA TRP A 28 9.47 1.17 -19.47
C TRP A 28 10.24 2.48 -19.38
N GLU A 29 9.95 3.42 -20.29
CA GLU A 29 10.54 4.75 -20.32
C GLU A 29 9.98 5.71 -19.26
N GLN A 30 8.81 5.40 -18.69
CA GLN A 30 8.16 6.25 -17.69
C GLN A 30 9.10 6.52 -16.51
N ILE A 31 9.29 7.80 -16.19
CA ILE A 31 10.09 8.23 -15.05
C ILE A 31 9.31 8.02 -13.75
N VAL A 32 9.83 7.14 -12.89
CA VAL A 32 9.26 6.83 -11.57
C VAL A 32 10.15 7.45 -10.49
N SER A 33 9.52 7.93 -9.42
CA SER A 33 10.21 8.55 -8.29
C SER A 33 10.36 7.56 -7.14
N GLN A 34 11.61 7.30 -6.72
CA GLN A 34 11.94 6.53 -5.53
C GLN A 34 12.60 7.48 -4.52
N GLY A 35 11.79 8.06 -3.63
CA GLY A 35 12.25 9.12 -2.74
C GLY A 35 12.75 10.34 -3.53
N ARG A 36 14.05 10.65 -3.42
CA ARG A 36 14.69 11.78 -4.15
C ARG A 36 15.24 11.37 -5.52
N ILE A 37 15.30 10.09 -5.82
CA ILE A 37 15.85 9.57 -7.07
C ILE A 37 14.72 9.44 -8.09
N ARG A 38 14.97 9.88 -9.33
CA ARG A 38 14.05 9.73 -10.46
C ARG A 38 14.77 8.97 -11.55
N GLN A 39 14.16 7.91 -12.04
CA GLN A 39 14.76 7.08 -13.10
C GLN A 39 13.67 6.40 -13.93
N PRO A 40 13.99 5.96 -15.15
CA PRO A 40 13.09 5.14 -15.96
C PRO A 40 12.68 3.86 -15.23
N ARG A 41 11.44 3.41 -15.45
CA ARG A 41 10.90 2.19 -14.85
C ARG A 41 11.74 0.95 -15.18
N ILE A 42 12.36 0.88 -16.36
CA ILE A 42 13.27 -0.22 -16.70
C ILE A 42 14.46 -0.34 -15.74
N SER A 43 15.00 0.77 -15.25
CA SER A 43 16.11 0.74 -14.28
C SER A 43 15.64 0.22 -12.91
N LEU A 44 14.42 0.56 -12.51
CA LEU A 44 13.79 -0.01 -11.30
C LEU A 44 13.53 -1.50 -11.46
N PHE A 45 13.05 -1.94 -12.62
CA PHE A 45 12.84 -3.36 -12.87
C PHE A 45 14.14 -4.15 -12.74
N PHE A 46 15.24 -3.74 -13.37
CA PHE A 46 16.52 -4.44 -13.21
C PHE A 46 17.01 -4.43 -11.75
N ASN A 47 16.81 -3.33 -11.03
CA ASN A 47 17.12 -3.28 -9.59
C ASN A 47 16.30 -4.32 -8.81
N HIS A 48 14.98 -4.31 -8.97
CA HIS A 48 14.07 -5.17 -8.23
C HIS A 48 14.24 -6.65 -8.60
N TRP A 49 14.43 -6.93 -9.89
CA TRP A 49 14.68 -8.27 -10.40
C TRP A 49 15.98 -8.85 -9.85
N LEU A 50 17.08 -8.08 -9.86
CA LEU A 50 18.34 -8.52 -9.26
C LEU A 50 18.18 -8.84 -7.77
N ILE A 51 17.51 -7.95 -7.01
CA ILE A 51 17.25 -8.19 -5.59
C ILE A 51 16.41 -9.45 -5.38
N ALA A 52 15.34 -9.65 -6.15
CA ALA A 52 14.48 -10.83 -6.05
C ALA A 52 15.24 -12.13 -6.40
N THR A 53 16.17 -12.04 -7.37
CA THR A 53 16.92 -13.19 -7.90
C THR A 53 18.12 -13.54 -7.05
N THR A 54 18.86 -12.55 -6.54
CA THR A 54 20.12 -12.77 -5.81
C THR A 54 19.99 -12.62 -4.30
N GLY A 55 18.93 -11.98 -3.79
CA GLY A 55 18.74 -11.70 -2.36
C GLY A 55 19.62 -10.56 -1.85
N ASP A 56 20.58 -10.12 -2.66
CA ASP A 56 21.54 -9.10 -2.27
C ASP A 56 20.95 -7.70 -2.41
N GLU A 57 21.47 -6.78 -1.59
CA GLU A 57 21.22 -5.36 -1.76
C GLU A 57 21.83 -4.86 -3.08
N VAL A 58 21.01 -4.20 -3.90
CA VAL A 58 21.47 -3.51 -5.10
C VAL A 58 21.21 -2.03 -4.95
N VAL A 59 22.28 -1.25 -4.84
CA VAL A 59 22.20 0.21 -4.81
C VAL A 59 21.69 0.72 -6.16
N THR A 60 20.71 1.62 -6.14
CA THR A 60 20.03 2.15 -7.34
C THR A 60 21.00 2.70 -8.40
N THR A 61 22.06 3.38 -7.98
CA THR A 61 23.07 3.96 -8.90
C THR A 61 24.03 2.93 -9.49
N GLU A 62 24.02 1.69 -8.98
CA GLU A 62 24.95 0.63 -9.37
C GLU A 62 24.27 -0.53 -10.12
N VAL A 63 22.98 -0.40 -10.46
CA VAL A 63 22.18 -1.45 -11.11
C VAL A 63 22.87 -2.02 -12.35
N PHE A 64 23.42 -1.16 -13.22
CA PHE A 64 24.11 -1.61 -14.42
C PHE A 64 25.39 -2.42 -14.11
N ARG A 65 26.14 -2.04 -13.07
CA ARG A 65 27.33 -2.77 -12.63
C ARG A 65 26.95 -4.12 -12.03
N ALA A 66 25.95 -4.14 -11.16
CA ALA A 66 25.42 -5.36 -10.56
C ALA A 66 24.89 -6.32 -11.62
N PHE A 67 24.13 -5.80 -12.61
CA PHE A 67 23.64 -6.59 -13.73
C PHE A 67 24.78 -7.20 -14.56
N LYS A 68 25.80 -6.41 -14.91
CA LYS A 68 26.97 -6.94 -15.65
C LYS A 68 27.67 -8.06 -14.89
N ARG A 69 27.90 -7.87 -13.59
CA ARG A 69 28.52 -8.89 -12.74
C ARG A 69 27.68 -10.17 -12.72
N TYR A 70 26.37 -10.05 -12.54
CA TYR A 70 25.44 -11.19 -12.61
C TYR A 70 25.54 -11.93 -13.95
N LEU A 71 25.60 -11.21 -15.08
CA LEU A 71 25.81 -11.83 -16.41
C LEU A 71 27.17 -12.53 -16.56
N GLU A 72 28.20 -12.12 -15.82
CA GLU A 72 29.55 -12.69 -15.88
C GLU A 72 29.69 -13.94 -15.02
N GLU A 73 28.99 -13.96 -13.89
CA GLU A 73 29.03 -15.04 -12.89
C GLU A 73 27.97 -16.12 -13.17
N SER A 74 26.98 -15.84 -14.03
CA SER A 74 25.94 -16.81 -14.37
C SER A 74 26.46 -17.95 -15.24
N GLU A 75 26.16 -19.18 -14.83
CA GLU A 75 26.38 -20.40 -15.62
C GLU A 75 25.27 -20.64 -16.67
N VAL A 76 24.18 -19.86 -16.62
CA VAL A 76 23.06 -19.94 -17.56
C VAL A 76 23.45 -19.30 -18.88
N SER A 77 23.08 -19.94 -20.00
CA SER A 77 23.34 -19.38 -21.33
C SER A 77 22.65 -18.02 -21.49
N LEU A 78 23.28 -17.14 -22.28
CA LEU A 78 22.79 -15.77 -22.43
C LEU A 78 21.41 -15.70 -23.11
N ALA A 79 21.11 -16.60 -24.06
CA ALA A 79 19.75 -16.80 -24.60
C ALA A 79 18.72 -17.10 -23.50
N LYS A 80 19.00 -18.09 -22.66
CA LYS A 80 18.07 -18.52 -21.62
C LYS A 80 17.85 -17.41 -20.60
N LEU A 81 18.92 -16.71 -20.22
CA LEU A 81 18.83 -15.60 -19.30
C LEU A 81 18.06 -14.40 -19.89
N LEU A 82 18.25 -14.10 -21.17
CA LEU A 82 17.45 -13.08 -21.87
C LEU A 82 15.95 -13.44 -21.84
N ALA A 83 15.61 -14.71 -22.12
CA ALA A 83 14.23 -15.18 -22.05
C ALA A 83 13.65 -15.03 -20.64
N GLU A 84 14.38 -15.42 -19.60
CA GLU A 84 13.98 -15.28 -18.19
C GLU A 84 13.74 -13.81 -17.81
N ILE A 85 14.66 -12.91 -18.17
CA ILE A 85 14.52 -11.47 -17.92
C ILE A 85 13.24 -10.93 -18.56
N VAL A 86 12.95 -11.34 -19.79
CA VAL A 86 11.75 -10.91 -20.51
C VAL A 86 10.47 -11.44 -19.85
N THR A 87 10.45 -12.72 -19.45
CA THR A 87 9.31 -13.29 -18.71
C THR A 87 9.10 -12.56 -17.39
N GLN A 88 10.17 -12.26 -16.65
CA GLN A 88 10.11 -11.50 -15.40
C GLN A 88 9.67 -10.06 -15.61
N ALA A 89 10.07 -9.41 -16.70
CA ALA A 89 9.63 -8.08 -17.07
C ALA A 89 8.12 -8.05 -17.35
N GLY A 90 7.59 -9.07 -18.03
CA GLY A 90 6.14 -9.23 -18.23
C GLY A 90 5.38 -9.36 -16.90
N ASN A 91 5.85 -10.22 -15.99
CA ASN A 91 5.30 -10.35 -14.64
C ASN A 91 5.36 -9.01 -13.86
N TYR A 92 6.50 -8.31 -13.93
CA TYR A 92 6.66 -7.00 -13.30
C TYR A 92 5.64 -5.99 -13.83
N GLN A 93 5.48 -5.91 -15.16
CA GLN A 93 4.49 -5.01 -15.77
C GLN A 93 3.07 -5.35 -15.31
N ALA A 94 2.68 -6.63 -15.33
CA ALA A 94 1.38 -7.08 -14.85
C ALA A 94 1.13 -6.70 -13.38
N LEU A 95 2.13 -6.84 -12.51
CA LEU A 95 2.05 -6.44 -11.09
C LEU A 95 1.83 -4.93 -10.93
N ILE A 96 2.48 -4.09 -11.74
CA ILE A 96 2.31 -2.63 -11.70
C ILE A 96 0.90 -2.26 -12.20
N GLU A 97 0.48 -2.79 -13.34
CA GLU A 97 -0.85 -2.53 -13.92
C GLU A 97 -1.97 -3.00 -12.98
N LEU A 98 -1.78 -4.13 -12.30
CA LEU A 98 -2.72 -4.65 -11.31
C LEU A 98 -2.90 -3.66 -10.13
N GLY A 99 -1.83 -2.99 -9.70
CA GLY A 99 -1.89 -1.94 -8.68
C GLY A 99 -2.46 -0.60 -9.17
N GLU A 100 -2.53 -0.39 -10.48
CA GLU A 100 -3.13 0.80 -11.12
C GLU A 100 -4.59 0.58 -11.52
N SER A 101 -5.09 -0.67 -11.43
CA SER A 101 -6.47 -1.01 -11.73
C SER A 101 -7.46 -0.24 -10.86
N THR A 102 -8.52 0.26 -11.50
CA THR A 102 -9.61 0.99 -10.83
C THR A 102 -10.77 0.07 -10.43
N GLY A 103 -10.94 -1.07 -11.13
CA GLY A 103 -11.97 -2.08 -10.86
C GLY A 103 -11.54 -3.11 -9.81
N ASP A 104 -12.39 -4.08 -9.49
CA ASP A 104 -12.12 -5.04 -8.43
C ASP A 104 -10.77 -5.76 -8.61
N VAL A 105 -10.01 -5.85 -7.53
CA VAL A 105 -8.70 -6.51 -7.45
C VAL A 105 -8.66 -7.46 -6.28
N ASP A 106 -7.85 -8.50 -6.43
CA ASP A 106 -7.56 -9.46 -5.37
C ASP A 106 -6.61 -8.87 -4.30
N ARG A 107 -6.18 -9.73 -3.35
CA ARG A 107 -5.32 -9.29 -2.25
C ARG A 107 -3.95 -8.79 -2.73
N LEU A 108 -3.40 -9.40 -3.79
CA LEU A 108 -2.12 -9.01 -4.38
C LEU A 108 -2.25 -7.67 -5.08
N GLY A 109 -3.30 -7.45 -5.88
CA GLY A 109 -3.54 -6.18 -6.54
C GLY A 109 -3.78 -5.05 -5.55
N MET A 110 -4.55 -5.32 -4.48
CA MET A 110 -4.73 -4.37 -3.40
C MET A 110 -3.40 -4.06 -2.69
N PHE A 111 -2.54 -5.05 -2.48
CA PHE A 111 -1.18 -4.85 -1.94
C PHE A 111 -0.33 -3.97 -2.86
N MET A 112 -0.36 -4.22 -4.18
CA MET A 112 0.39 -3.45 -5.16
C MET A 112 -0.07 -1.97 -5.19
N TYR A 113 -1.38 -1.73 -5.15
CA TYR A 113 -1.96 -0.40 -5.00
C TYR A 113 -1.52 0.29 -3.72
N ARG A 114 -1.67 -0.40 -2.58
CA ARG A 114 -1.44 0.17 -1.24
C ARG A 114 0.03 0.50 -1.01
N THR A 115 0.94 -0.38 -1.41
CA THR A 115 2.38 -0.15 -1.32
C THR A 115 2.84 0.98 -2.23
N ASN A 116 2.26 1.11 -3.43
CA ASN A 116 2.51 2.24 -4.32
C ASN A 116 2.03 3.57 -3.69
N ALA A 117 0.81 3.63 -3.16
CA ALA A 117 0.28 4.82 -2.48
C ALA A 117 1.09 5.22 -1.23
N MET A 118 1.74 4.25 -0.57
CA MET A 118 2.68 4.50 0.53
C MET A 118 4.08 4.94 0.06
N GLY A 119 4.43 4.69 -1.20
CA GLY A 119 5.76 4.91 -1.78
C GLY A 119 6.78 3.83 -1.39
N MET A 120 6.32 2.60 -1.16
CA MET A 120 7.13 1.48 -0.65
C MET A 120 7.65 0.61 -1.80
N GLU A 121 8.52 1.15 -2.65
CA GLU A 121 9.13 0.40 -3.78
C GLU A 121 9.93 -0.83 -3.34
N VAL A 122 10.44 -0.84 -2.11
CA VAL A 122 11.19 -1.98 -1.55
C VAL A 122 10.35 -3.26 -1.40
N THR A 123 9.03 -3.19 -1.55
CA THR A 123 8.18 -4.39 -1.55
C THR A 123 8.09 -5.08 -2.91
N LYS A 124 8.55 -4.44 -4.00
CA LYS A 124 8.44 -5.00 -5.36
C LYS A 124 9.25 -6.29 -5.52
N PRO A 125 10.50 -6.41 -5.05
CA PRO A 125 11.23 -7.67 -5.15
C PRO A 125 10.53 -8.83 -4.42
N PHE A 126 9.90 -8.56 -3.27
CA PHE A 126 9.07 -9.52 -2.56
C PHE A 126 7.84 -9.96 -3.36
N ALA A 127 7.12 -9.03 -3.99
CA ALA A 127 6.00 -9.39 -4.86
C ALA A 127 6.44 -10.21 -6.09
N MET A 128 7.58 -9.84 -6.70
CA MET A 128 8.16 -10.58 -7.82
C MET A 128 8.54 -12.00 -7.43
N TRP A 129 9.16 -12.19 -6.26
CA TRP A 129 9.51 -13.51 -5.75
C TRP A 129 8.27 -14.39 -5.56
N LEU A 130 7.20 -13.84 -4.97
CA LEU A 130 5.94 -14.56 -4.76
C LEU A 130 5.28 -15.02 -6.07
N THR A 131 5.35 -14.21 -7.13
CA THR A 131 4.71 -14.49 -8.42
C THR A 131 5.67 -14.95 -9.51
N ASP A 132 6.88 -15.39 -9.12
CA ASP A 132 7.95 -15.74 -10.05
C ASP A 132 7.48 -16.76 -11.10
N PRO A 133 7.41 -16.39 -12.40
CA PRO A 133 6.94 -17.28 -13.45
C PRO A 133 7.98 -18.31 -13.90
N VAL A 134 9.26 -18.11 -13.57
CA VAL A 134 10.38 -18.99 -13.96
C VAL A 134 10.53 -20.13 -12.96
N GLU A 135 10.52 -19.80 -11.66
CA GLU A 135 10.59 -20.77 -10.55
C GLU A 135 9.23 -21.42 -10.24
N GLY A 136 8.14 -20.82 -10.73
CA GLY A 136 6.76 -21.18 -10.41
C GLY A 136 6.21 -20.31 -9.27
N PRO A 137 5.01 -19.72 -9.44
CA PRO A 137 4.43 -18.85 -8.42
C PRO A 137 4.16 -19.63 -7.13
N CYS A 138 4.20 -18.94 -5.99
CA CYS A 138 3.74 -19.51 -4.73
C CYS A 138 2.25 -19.92 -4.83
N PRO A 139 1.79 -20.90 -4.03
CA PRO A 139 0.38 -21.27 -4.01
C PRO A 139 -0.55 -20.08 -3.75
N THR A 140 -1.71 -20.09 -4.41
CA THR A 140 -2.67 -18.98 -4.40
C THR A 140 -3.18 -18.63 -2.99
N GLU A 141 -3.17 -19.57 -2.05
CA GLU A 141 -3.52 -19.37 -0.64
C GLU A 141 -2.40 -18.72 0.18
N GLU A 142 -1.13 -18.95 -0.17
CA GLU A 142 0.02 -18.41 0.57
C GLU A 142 0.28 -16.94 0.19
N ILE A 143 0.01 -16.54 -1.06
CA ILE A 143 0.22 -15.16 -1.52
C ILE A 143 -0.60 -14.15 -0.70
N PRO A 144 -1.94 -14.28 -0.54
CA PRO A 144 -2.75 -13.37 0.28
C PRO A 144 -2.28 -13.29 1.74
N ARG A 145 -1.83 -14.41 2.31
CA ARG A 145 -1.30 -14.46 3.68
C ARG A 145 0.02 -13.70 3.79
N ALA A 146 0.95 -13.95 2.87
CA ALA A 146 2.25 -13.31 2.80
C ALA A 146 2.13 -11.79 2.63
N VAL A 147 1.40 -11.34 1.61
CA VAL A 147 1.22 -9.89 1.37
C VAL A 147 0.40 -9.23 2.48
N GLY A 148 -0.56 -9.95 3.08
CA GLY A 148 -1.35 -9.47 4.21
C GLY A 148 -0.50 -9.15 5.44
N CYS A 149 0.48 -9.99 5.75
CA CYS A 149 1.42 -9.76 6.85
C CYS A 149 2.31 -8.54 6.60
N VAL A 150 2.94 -8.45 5.42
CA VAL A 150 3.79 -7.29 5.05
C VAL A 150 2.97 -6.00 5.06
N GLU A 151 1.76 -6.01 4.51
CA GLU A 151 0.90 -4.84 4.48
C GLU A 151 0.46 -4.40 5.88
N SER A 152 0.05 -5.36 6.73
CA SER A 152 -0.32 -5.06 8.12
C SER A 152 0.86 -4.45 8.87
N TRP A 153 2.06 -5.02 8.73
CA TRP A 153 3.27 -4.47 9.31
C TRP A 153 3.56 -3.03 8.84
N LEU A 154 3.52 -2.78 7.53
CA LEU A 154 3.74 -1.44 6.96
C LEU A 154 2.72 -0.40 7.45
N VAL A 155 1.43 -0.74 7.37
CA VAL A 155 0.34 0.17 7.72
C VAL A 155 0.36 0.46 9.21
N ARG A 156 0.46 -0.56 10.07
CA ARG A 156 0.51 -0.35 11.52
C ARG A 156 1.69 0.51 11.94
N ARG A 157 2.88 0.27 11.37
CA ARG A 157 4.06 1.13 11.61
C ARG A 157 3.85 2.57 11.17
N MET A 158 3.18 2.79 10.03
CA MET A 158 2.79 4.13 9.59
C MET A 158 1.85 4.81 10.60
N LEU A 159 0.84 4.08 11.10
CA LEU A 159 -0.18 4.63 12.01
C LEU A 159 0.41 5.01 13.38
N VAL A 160 1.37 4.24 13.90
CA VAL A 160 2.06 4.55 15.16
C VAL A 160 3.24 5.50 14.98
N GLY A 161 3.53 5.94 13.75
CA GLY A 161 4.61 6.88 13.44
C GLY A 161 6.02 6.28 13.59
N ALA A 162 6.16 4.97 13.44
CA ALA A 162 7.45 4.29 13.54
C ALA A 162 8.39 4.65 12.37
N THR A 163 9.69 4.52 12.61
CA THR A 163 10.71 4.83 11.59
C THR A 163 10.71 3.84 10.43
N THR A 164 11.00 4.32 9.22
CA THR A 164 11.13 3.53 7.98
C THR A 164 12.57 3.17 7.63
N LYS A 165 13.55 3.58 8.44
CA LYS A 165 14.99 3.48 8.11
C LYS A 165 15.48 2.05 7.84
N ALA A 166 14.87 1.06 8.47
CA ALA A 166 15.28 -0.34 8.34
C ALA A 166 14.47 -1.12 7.28
N TYR A 167 13.53 -0.51 6.56
CA TYR A 167 12.62 -1.25 5.68
C TYR A 167 13.35 -2.03 4.60
N ASN A 168 14.37 -1.42 3.96
CA ASN A 168 15.17 -2.12 2.96
C ASN A 168 15.82 -3.38 3.54
N ARG A 169 16.51 -3.25 4.67
CA ARG A 169 17.15 -4.37 5.35
C ARG A 169 16.15 -5.45 5.77
N VAL A 170 15.02 -5.06 6.37
CA VAL A 170 14.00 -6.01 6.84
C VAL A 170 13.41 -6.81 5.68
N LEU A 171 13.17 -6.17 4.53
CA LEU A 171 12.62 -6.87 3.36
C LEU A 171 13.68 -7.74 2.65
N LEU A 172 14.96 -7.36 2.69
CA LEU A 172 16.06 -8.22 2.22
C LEU A 172 16.21 -9.45 3.12
N ASP A 173 16.27 -9.27 4.45
CA ASP A 173 16.34 -10.37 5.43
C ASP A 173 15.13 -11.33 5.27
N LEU A 174 13.95 -10.79 4.94
CA LEU A 174 12.75 -11.59 4.64
C LEU A 174 12.91 -12.40 3.34
N LEU A 175 13.41 -11.78 2.27
CA LEU A 175 13.65 -12.45 0.99
C LEU A 175 14.65 -13.58 1.12
N ASP A 176 15.75 -13.35 1.83
CA ASP A 176 16.75 -14.39 2.11
C ASP A 176 16.12 -15.58 2.84
N ARG A 177 15.25 -15.31 3.83
CA ARG A 177 14.54 -16.37 4.52
C ARG A 177 13.59 -17.14 3.59
N LEU A 178 12.83 -16.43 2.75
CA LEU A 178 11.89 -17.04 1.81
C LEU A 178 12.60 -17.95 0.80
N ARG A 179 13.76 -17.51 0.30
CA ARG A 179 14.57 -18.29 -0.66
C ARG A 179 15.16 -19.56 -0.06
N SER A 180 15.27 -19.64 1.26
CA SER A 180 15.75 -20.83 1.98
C SER A 180 14.66 -21.84 2.34
N GLU A 181 13.40 -21.56 1.99
CA GLU A 181 12.24 -22.36 2.36
C GLU A 181 11.39 -22.73 1.13
N PRO A 182 10.60 -23.82 1.18
CA PRO A 182 9.66 -24.16 0.12
C PRO A 182 8.62 -23.06 -0.11
N ARG A 183 8.28 -22.81 -1.38
CA ARG A 183 7.29 -21.78 -1.79
C ARG A 183 5.90 -22.02 -1.19
N GLU A 184 5.55 -23.26 -0.90
CA GLU A 184 4.31 -23.68 -0.26
C GLU A 184 4.18 -23.22 1.20
N ARG A 185 5.27 -22.69 1.79
CA ARG A 185 5.28 -22.15 3.15
C ARG A 185 5.41 -20.63 3.18
N ALA A 186 5.39 -19.95 2.03
CA ALA A 186 5.73 -18.53 1.93
C ALA A 186 4.96 -17.65 2.92
N GLY A 187 3.64 -17.78 3.02
CA GLY A 187 2.81 -17.05 3.96
C GLY A 187 3.15 -17.36 5.42
N THR A 188 3.38 -18.63 5.74
CA THR A 188 3.81 -19.06 7.08
C THR A 188 5.18 -18.49 7.47
N VAL A 189 6.12 -18.46 6.52
CA VAL A 189 7.47 -17.91 6.70
C VAL A 189 7.41 -16.41 6.96
N VAL A 190 6.65 -15.66 6.16
CA VAL A 190 6.47 -14.20 6.35
C VAL A 190 5.86 -13.90 7.71
N GLU A 191 4.79 -14.61 8.09
CA GLU A 191 4.13 -14.39 9.38
C GLU A 191 5.08 -14.65 10.56
N THR A 192 5.81 -15.76 10.51
CA THR A 192 6.80 -16.12 11.53
C THR A 192 7.93 -15.09 11.60
N PHE A 193 8.41 -14.62 10.44
CA PHE A 193 9.46 -13.61 10.35
C PHE A 193 9.06 -12.32 11.06
N PHE A 194 7.88 -11.77 10.78
CA PHE A 194 7.43 -10.51 11.39
C PHE A 194 7.02 -10.65 12.84
N ARG A 195 6.44 -11.80 13.24
CA ARG A 195 6.11 -12.07 14.65
C ARG A 195 7.35 -12.03 15.55
N ASN A 196 8.50 -12.46 15.01
CA ASN A 196 9.77 -12.50 15.73
C ASN A 196 10.57 -11.18 15.68
N GLN A 197 10.06 -10.14 15.00
CA GLN A 197 10.70 -8.83 14.99
C GLN A 197 10.44 -8.11 16.32
N THR A 198 11.51 -7.89 17.09
CA THR A 198 11.45 -7.23 18.41
C THR A 198 12.26 -5.93 18.48
N SER A 199 13.05 -5.61 17.45
CA SER A 199 13.81 -4.36 17.42
C SER A 199 12.89 -3.17 17.15
N PHE A 200 13.17 -2.03 17.80
CA PHE A 200 12.43 -0.78 17.59
C PHE A 200 12.31 -0.37 16.11
N THR A 201 13.30 -0.71 15.28
CA THR A 201 13.30 -0.36 13.86
C THR A 201 12.51 -1.32 12.97
N SER A 202 12.11 -2.50 13.47
CA SER A 202 11.47 -3.54 12.67
C SER A 202 10.25 -4.23 13.30
N TYR A 203 9.96 -4.01 14.58
CA TYR A 203 8.84 -4.66 15.28
C TYR A 203 7.49 -4.43 14.58
N TRP A 204 6.58 -5.37 14.77
CA TRP A 204 5.20 -5.29 14.28
C TRP A 204 4.30 -4.68 15.38
N PRO A 205 3.71 -3.48 15.20
CA PRO A 205 2.91 -2.86 16.24
C PRO A 205 1.64 -3.65 16.60
N GLY A 206 1.34 -3.74 17.89
CA GLY A 206 0.13 -4.39 18.42
C GLY A 206 -1.13 -3.52 18.31
N ASP A 207 -2.28 -4.10 18.64
CA ASP A 207 -3.58 -3.42 18.55
C ASP A 207 -3.69 -2.21 19.47
N ASP A 208 -3.20 -2.32 20.71
CA ASP A 208 -3.27 -1.25 21.71
C ASP A 208 -2.47 -0.01 21.30
N GLU A 209 -1.30 -0.23 20.69
CA GLU A 209 -0.45 0.86 20.19
C GLU A 209 -1.12 1.61 19.04
N VAL A 210 -1.71 0.88 18.09
CA VAL A 210 -2.46 1.46 16.97
C VAL A 210 -3.69 2.21 17.48
N ARG A 211 -4.45 1.64 18.43
CA ARG A 211 -5.62 2.26 19.03
C ARG A 211 -5.27 3.57 19.74
N LYS A 212 -4.19 3.56 20.53
CA LYS A 212 -3.68 4.76 21.20
C LYS A 212 -3.27 5.83 20.20
N ALA A 213 -2.47 5.46 19.20
CA ALA A 213 -2.00 6.39 18.18
C ALA A 213 -3.15 7.05 17.41
N LEU A 214 -4.14 6.27 16.96
CA LEU A 214 -5.26 6.77 16.18
C LEU A 214 -6.24 7.65 16.98
N THR A 215 -6.35 7.45 18.29
CA THR A 215 -7.20 8.28 19.16
C THR A 215 -6.59 9.67 19.39
N GLU A 216 -5.26 9.77 19.42
CA GLU A 216 -4.57 11.00 19.81
C GLU A 216 -4.03 11.82 18.64
N VAL A 217 -3.64 11.17 17.54
CA VAL A 217 -2.87 11.81 16.48
C VAL A 217 -3.79 12.62 15.55
N PRO A 218 -3.46 13.91 15.26
CA PRO A 218 -4.10 14.68 14.20
C PRO A 218 -3.62 14.15 12.84
N LEU A 219 -4.14 13.00 12.45
CA LEU A 219 -3.78 12.23 11.26
C LEU A 219 -3.71 13.09 10.00
N TYR A 220 -4.68 13.97 9.80
CA TYR A 220 -4.71 14.84 8.63
C TYR A 220 -3.43 15.67 8.51
N ARG A 221 -2.84 16.13 9.62
CA ARG A 221 -1.61 16.94 9.60
C ARG A 221 -0.34 16.08 9.50
N LYS A 222 -0.36 14.85 10.03
CA LYS A 222 0.83 14.01 10.19
C LYS A 222 1.05 13.01 9.05
N VAL A 223 -0.03 12.57 8.40
CA VAL A 223 0.03 11.52 7.38
C VAL A 223 -0.22 12.14 5.99
N PRO A 224 0.63 11.82 4.98
CA PRO A 224 0.41 12.27 3.62
C PRO A 224 -0.99 11.89 3.09
N ARG A 225 -1.58 12.80 2.31
CA ARG A 225 -2.95 12.69 1.79
C ARG A 225 -3.24 11.40 1.04
N ALA A 226 -2.31 10.90 0.23
CA ALA A 226 -2.46 9.62 -0.46
C ALA A 226 -2.63 8.43 0.51
N ARG A 227 -1.91 8.44 1.63
CA ARG A 227 -1.97 7.39 2.65
C ARG A 227 -3.23 7.47 3.52
N LEU A 228 -3.72 8.69 3.78
CA LEU A 228 -5.03 8.89 4.41
C LEU A 228 -6.17 8.43 3.53
N ARG A 229 -6.10 8.72 2.22
CA ARG A 229 -7.08 8.22 1.26
C ARG A 229 -7.12 6.70 1.26
N LEU A 230 -5.96 6.06 1.18
CA LEU A 230 -5.82 4.60 1.29
C LEU A 230 -6.49 4.05 2.56
N LEU A 231 -6.27 4.69 3.71
CA LEU A 231 -6.87 4.29 4.98
C LEU A 231 -8.40 4.33 4.93
N LEU A 232 -8.97 5.42 4.41
CA LEU A 232 -10.41 5.58 4.29
C LEU A 232 -11.02 4.66 3.22
N GLU A 233 -10.33 4.44 2.11
CA GLU A 233 -10.74 3.48 1.08
C GLU A 233 -10.81 2.06 1.64
N ALA A 234 -9.84 1.69 2.49
CA ALA A 234 -9.84 0.40 3.17
C ALA A 234 -11.01 0.24 4.16
N ILE A 235 -11.37 1.31 4.87
CA ILE A 235 -12.56 1.33 5.74
C ILE A 235 -13.84 1.18 4.91
N GLU A 236 -13.97 1.90 3.79
CA GLU A 236 -15.10 1.73 2.88
C GLU A 236 -15.21 0.31 2.33
N ASP A 237 -14.10 -0.27 1.86
CA ASP A 237 -14.06 -1.64 1.37
C ASP A 237 -14.46 -2.66 2.46
N HIS A 238 -14.08 -2.41 3.72
CA HIS A 238 -14.56 -3.23 4.84
C HIS A 238 -16.07 -3.09 5.05
N LEU A 239 -16.60 -1.87 5.06
CA LEU A 239 -18.04 -1.62 5.19
C LEU A 239 -18.84 -2.24 4.02
N ARG A 240 -18.23 -2.35 2.84
CA ARG A 240 -18.81 -3.02 1.67
C ARG A 240 -18.71 -4.56 1.71
N GLY A 241 -17.92 -5.11 2.63
CA GLY A 241 -17.74 -6.56 2.82
C GLY A 241 -16.58 -7.17 2.03
N PHE A 242 -15.65 -6.38 1.48
CA PHE A 242 -14.53 -6.89 0.65
C PHE A 242 -13.32 -7.37 1.45
N THR A 243 -13.22 -7.05 2.74
CA THR A 243 -12.06 -7.43 3.57
C THR A 243 -12.36 -8.54 4.57
N THR A 244 -13.61 -8.96 4.67
CA THR A 244 -14.05 -10.03 5.58
C THR A 244 -14.44 -11.27 4.76
N PRO A 245 -13.71 -12.39 4.85
CA PRO A 245 -14.07 -13.61 4.14
C PRO A 245 -15.50 -14.07 4.47
N GLY A 246 -16.28 -14.39 3.43
CA GLY A 246 -17.66 -14.87 3.58
C GLY A 246 -18.69 -13.82 4.02
N ALA A 247 -18.31 -12.54 4.13
CA ALA A 247 -19.27 -11.49 4.45
C ALA A 247 -20.26 -11.24 3.31
N VAL A 248 -21.50 -10.88 3.66
CA VAL A 248 -22.48 -10.38 2.71
C VAL A 248 -21.96 -9.05 2.14
N ARG A 249 -21.83 -8.98 0.82
CA ARG A 249 -21.38 -7.76 0.15
C ARG A 249 -22.50 -6.72 0.16
N ALA A 250 -22.28 -5.62 0.86
CA ALA A 250 -23.18 -4.47 0.87
C ALA A 250 -22.94 -3.52 -0.32
N GLY A 251 -21.81 -3.66 -1.02
CA GLY A 251 -21.51 -2.98 -2.27
C GLY A 251 -21.16 -3.97 -3.38
N GLU A 252 -21.56 -3.65 -4.61
CA GLU A 252 -21.29 -4.50 -5.78
C GLU A 252 -19.81 -4.51 -6.18
N GLN A 253 -19.09 -3.44 -5.88
CA GLN A 253 -17.69 -3.21 -6.25
C GLN A 253 -16.92 -2.58 -5.08
N GLN A 254 -15.61 -2.84 -5.06
CA GLN A 254 -14.68 -2.11 -4.21
C GLN A 254 -14.72 -0.62 -4.55
N VAL A 255 -14.29 0.22 -3.60
CA VAL A 255 -14.22 1.66 -3.83
C VAL A 255 -13.21 1.96 -4.94
N ALA A 256 -13.61 2.81 -5.88
CA ALA A 256 -12.72 3.24 -6.96
C ALA A 256 -11.50 3.97 -6.37
N ARG A 257 -10.31 3.44 -6.67
CA ARG A 257 -9.04 3.95 -6.16
C ARG A 257 -8.71 5.29 -6.76
N SER A 258 -8.13 6.17 -5.94
CA SER A 258 -7.70 7.51 -6.36
C SER A 258 -8.80 8.43 -6.95
N ALA A 259 -10.06 8.00 -6.96
CA ALA A 259 -11.19 8.77 -7.47
C ALA A 259 -11.72 9.80 -6.45
N TYR A 260 -11.33 9.65 -5.17
CA TYR A 260 -11.79 10.47 -4.07
C TYR A 260 -10.67 11.31 -3.47
N THR A 261 -11.07 12.38 -2.80
CA THR A 261 -10.23 13.26 -1.99
C THR A 261 -10.65 13.16 -0.53
N VAL A 262 -9.66 13.29 0.37
CA VAL A 262 -9.91 13.33 1.81
C VAL A 262 -10.52 14.68 2.17
N GLU A 263 -11.69 14.65 2.81
CA GLU A 263 -12.42 15.82 3.26
C GLU A 263 -12.66 15.75 4.78
N HIS A 264 -12.74 16.93 5.41
CA HIS A 264 -13.18 17.05 6.80
C HIS A 264 -14.70 17.21 6.90
N VAL A 265 -15.37 16.47 7.76
CA VAL A 265 -16.81 16.65 8.00
C VAL A 265 -17.05 17.99 8.69
N MET A 266 -16.49 18.17 9.90
CA MET A 266 -16.32 19.48 10.51
C MET A 266 -15.10 20.18 9.86
N PRO A 267 -15.27 21.34 9.21
CA PRO A 267 -14.19 21.99 8.47
C PRO A 267 -13.09 22.51 9.40
N GLN A 268 -11.92 22.81 8.82
CA GLN A 268 -10.82 23.44 9.57
C GLN A 268 -11.22 24.83 10.08
N GLU A 269 -11.99 25.58 9.30
CA GLU A 269 -12.53 26.90 9.66
C GLU A 269 -13.90 26.75 10.38
N TRP A 270 -13.98 25.87 11.38
CA TRP A 270 -15.23 25.51 12.06
C TRP A 270 -15.86 26.69 12.82
N VAL A 271 -15.05 27.62 13.36
CA VAL A 271 -15.47 28.71 14.25
C VAL A 271 -16.66 29.52 13.71
N ALA A 272 -16.72 29.75 12.39
CA ALA A 272 -17.75 30.59 11.77
C ALA A 272 -19.17 29.98 11.82
N HIS A 273 -19.26 28.65 11.84
CA HIS A 273 -20.52 27.94 11.57
C HIS A 273 -20.81 26.79 12.54
N TRP A 274 -19.87 26.46 13.42
CA TRP A 274 -19.94 25.34 14.34
C TRP A 274 -19.77 25.83 15.78
N PRO A 275 -20.86 25.87 16.58
CA PRO A 275 -20.83 26.45 17.91
C PRO A 275 -19.89 25.67 18.84
N LEU A 276 -19.14 26.38 19.69
CA LEU A 276 -18.16 25.77 20.59
C LEU A 276 -18.81 24.84 21.62
N GLY A 277 -19.98 25.22 22.15
CA GLY A 277 -20.79 24.46 23.10
C GLY A 277 -20.19 24.38 24.52
N GLY A 278 -18.89 24.17 24.65
CA GLY A 278 -18.16 24.06 25.92
C GLY A 278 -16.74 23.49 25.83
N THR A 279 -16.31 23.02 24.65
CA THR A 279 -14.95 22.49 24.42
C THR A 279 -13.91 23.60 24.37
N ASP A 280 -12.67 23.30 24.77
CA ASP A 280 -11.52 24.16 24.50
C ASP A 280 -11.27 24.27 22.97
N PRO A 281 -11.21 25.50 22.38
CA PRO A 281 -10.90 25.69 20.97
C PRO A 281 -9.63 24.97 20.51
N VAL A 282 -8.61 24.88 21.36
CA VAL A 282 -7.35 24.18 21.02
C VAL A 282 -7.58 22.67 20.87
N GLU A 283 -8.38 22.09 21.75
CA GLU A 283 -8.74 20.67 21.66
C GLU A 283 -9.58 20.39 20.42
N ARG A 284 -10.53 21.28 20.07
CA ARG A 284 -11.31 21.13 18.83
C ARG A 284 -10.45 21.25 17.57
N ASP A 285 -9.52 22.20 17.53
CA ASP A 285 -8.57 22.36 16.43
C ASP A 285 -7.71 21.11 16.22
N ARG A 286 -7.38 20.40 17.29
CA ARG A 286 -6.71 19.09 17.19
C ARG A 286 -7.68 18.01 16.71
N LEU A 287 -8.86 17.93 17.31
CA LEU A 287 -9.87 16.90 17.07
C LEU A 287 -10.37 16.88 15.62
N VAL A 288 -10.53 18.05 14.99
CA VAL A 288 -10.93 18.16 13.57
C VAL A 288 -10.00 17.37 12.65
N HIS A 289 -8.73 17.16 13.00
CA HIS A 289 -7.78 16.43 12.17
C HIS A 289 -7.69 14.92 12.45
N THR A 290 -8.53 14.40 13.34
CA THR A 290 -8.55 12.97 13.71
C THR A 290 -9.39 12.12 12.76
N LEU A 291 -9.16 10.80 12.80
CA LEU A 291 -9.72 9.84 11.85
C LEU A 291 -11.24 9.94 11.68
N GLY A 292 -11.97 10.06 12.78
CA GLY A 292 -13.44 10.10 12.78
C GLY A 292 -14.02 11.33 12.09
N ASN A 293 -13.28 12.43 11.99
CA ASN A 293 -13.73 13.63 11.27
C ASN A 293 -13.39 13.60 9.77
N LEU A 294 -12.65 12.60 9.31
CA LEU A 294 -12.26 12.49 7.91
C LEU A 294 -13.24 11.62 7.12
N THR A 295 -13.41 11.95 5.85
CA THR A 295 -14.20 11.16 4.91
C THR A 295 -13.68 11.28 3.48
N LEU A 296 -14.26 10.52 2.56
CA LEU A 296 -13.98 10.58 1.13
C LEU A 296 -15.13 11.27 0.40
N LEU A 297 -14.79 12.25 -0.44
CA LEU A 297 -15.69 12.86 -1.42
C LEU A 297 -15.01 12.97 -2.78
N THR A 298 -15.79 12.97 -3.86
CA THR A 298 -15.25 13.31 -5.18
C THR A 298 -14.79 14.77 -5.19
N GLN A 299 -13.78 15.10 -5.99
CA GLN A 299 -13.23 16.47 -6.03
C GLN A 299 -14.31 17.53 -6.30
N LYS A 300 -15.21 17.28 -7.27
CA LYS A 300 -16.30 18.19 -7.61
C LYS A 300 -17.26 18.40 -6.44
N PHE A 301 -17.57 17.32 -5.71
CA PHE A 301 -18.47 17.40 -4.56
C PHE A 301 -17.82 18.08 -3.37
N ASN A 302 -16.53 17.82 -3.15
CA ASN A 302 -15.79 18.48 -2.07
C ASN A 302 -15.83 20.01 -2.21
N SER A 303 -15.56 20.51 -3.43
CA SER A 303 -15.60 21.94 -3.72
C SER A 303 -16.98 22.59 -3.52
N SER A 304 -18.08 21.83 -3.58
CA SER A 304 -19.43 22.39 -3.43
C SER A 304 -19.92 22.46 -1.98
N VAL A 305 -19.36 21.64 -1.07
CA VAL A 305 -19.77 21.61 0.35
C VAL A 305 -18.83 22.38 1.27
N SER A 306 -17.51 22.36 1.03
CA SER A 306 -16.49 23.18 1.72
C SER A 306 -16.80 23.41 3.23
N ASN A 307 -16.85 24.68 3.66
CA ASN A 307 -17.09 25.12 5.04
C ASN A 307 -18.57 25.15 5.46
N ALA A 308 -19.48 24.49 4.73
CA ALA A 308 -20.89 24.48 5.10
C ALA A 308 -21.12 23.95 6.53
N LYS A 309 -22.08 24.53 7.23
CA LYS A 309 -22.59 24.01 8.51
C LYS A 309 -23.16 22.58 8.33
N TRP A 310 -23.17 21.80 9.41
CA TRP A 310 -23.75 20.45 9.39
C TRP A 310 -25.24 20.45 9.00
N THR A 311 -26.03 21.28 9.68
CA THR A 311 -27.49 21.27 9.63
C THR A 311 -28.08 22.20 8.58
N GLY A 312 -29.34 21.95 8.19
CA GLY A 312 -30.11 22.77 7.26
C GLY A 312 -30.17 22.20 5.84
N THR A 313 -31.10 22.71 5.03
CA THR A 313 -31.40 22.20 3.68
C THR A 313 -30.26 22.36 2.67
N LYS A 314 -29.32 23.28 2.95
CA LYS A 314 -28.05 23.46 2.22
C LYS A 314 -26.82 23.08 3.06
N GLY A 315 -27.04 22.41 4.19
CA GLY A 315 -25.97 21.94 5.08
C GLY A 315 -25.27 20.70 4.56
N LYS A 316 -24.12 20.38 5.16
CA LYS A 316 -23.26 19.27 4.76
C LYS A 316 -23.99 17.93 4.86
N ARG A 317 -24.81 17.71 5.89
CA ARG A 317 -25.63 16.49 6.05
C ARG A 317 -26.58 16.27 4.87
N ALA A 318 -27.35 17.30 4.49
CA ALA A 318 -28.31 17.22 3.38
C ALA A 318 -27.61 17.01 2.03
N ALA A 319 -26.44 17.63 1.84
CA ALA A 319 -25.63 17.44 0.64
C ALA A 319 -25.07 16.02 0.56
N LEU A 320 -24.55 15.47 1.67
CA LEU A 320 -24.05 14.09 1.75
C LEU A 320 -25.16 13.08 1.47
N ASP A 321 -26.34 13.26 2.06
CA ASP A 321 -27.52 12.41 1.83
C ASP A 321 -27.91 12.36 0.35
N LYS A 322 -27.90 13.53 -0.31
CA LYS A 322 -28.32 13.65 -1.71
C LYS A 322 -27.30 13.11 -2.71
N HIS A 323 -26.00 13.21 -2.40
CA HIS A 323 -24.94 13.04 -3.41
C HIS A 323 -23.91 11.97 -3.09
N SER A 324 -23.81 11.50 -1.85
CA SER A 324 -22.82 10.49 -1.48
C SER A 324 -23.32 9.06 -1.68
N VAL A 325 -22.47 8.23 -2.29
CA VAL A 325 -22.72 6.80 -2.50
C VAL A 325 -21.83 5.90 -1.63
N LEU A 326 -21.07 6.49 -0.71
CA LEU A 326 -20.15 5.77 0.17
C LEU A 326 -20.85 5.34 1.46
N LEU A 327 -20.62 4.10 1.88
CA LEU A 327 -21.20 3.55 3.10
C LEU A 327 -20.70 4.29 4.35
N MET A 328 -19.43 4.72 4.35
CA MET A 328 -18.88 5.54 5.45
C MET A 328 -19.61 6.88 5.63
N ASN A 329 -20.25 7.41 4.57
CA ASN A 329 -21.00 8.66 4.58
C ASN A 329 -22.47 8.45 4.93
N ARG A 330 -23.04 7.28 4.59
CA ARG A 330 -24.40 6.93 5.02
C ARG A 330 -24.54 6.95 6.54
N ASP A 331 -23.51 6.48 7.24
CA ASP A 331 -23.47 6.51 8.70
C ASP A 331 -23.38 7.93 9.26
N LEU A 332 -22.63 8.82 8.60
CA LEU A 332 -22.60 10.26 8.95
C LEU A 332 -23.99 10.90 8.81
N VAL A 333 -24.70 10.63 7.72
CA VAL A 333 -26.01 11.23 7.43
C VAL A 333 -27.08 10.87 8.48
N ARG A 334 -26.93 9.74 9.17
CA ARG A 334 -27.83 9.29 10.23
C ARG A 334 -27.71 10.09 11.52
N ARG A 335 -26.62 10.84 11.71
CA ARG A 335 -26.39 11.66 12.90
C ARG A 335 -27.05 13.03 12.74
N ASP A 336 -27.87 13.41 13.71
CA ASP A 336 -28.60 14.67 13.65
C ASP A 336 -27.71 15.89 13.85
N ASP A 337 -26.71 15.74 14.71
CA ASP A 337 -25.65 16.72 14.94
C ASP A 337 -24.27 16.09 14.69
N TRP A 338 -23.24 16.92 14.54
CA TRP A 338 -21.87 16.47 14.36
C TRP A 338 -20.96 17.17 15.37
N THR A 339 -20.90 16.58 16.56
CA THR A 339 -20.22 17.14 17.74
C THR A 339 -18.82 16.56 17.89
N ASP A 340 -18.05 17.10 18.84
CA ASP A 340 -16.76 16.53 19.23
C ASP A 340 -16.87 15.06 19.69
N GLU A 341 -17.96 14.73 20.39
CA GLU A 341 -18.21 13.36 20.85
C GLU A 341 -18.49 12.43 19.67
N GLU A 342 -19.23 12.89 18.65
CA GLU A 342 -19.45 12.11 17.42
C GLU A 342 -18.15 11.84 16.66
N ILE A 343 -17.21 12.82 16.64
CA ILE A 343 -15.89 12.62 16.05
C ILE A 343 -15.10 11.55 16.83
N ARG A 344 -15.12 11.58 18.17
CA ARG A 344 -14.41 10.59 19.01
C ARG A 344 -15.03 9.20 18.85
N SER A 345 -16.35 9.10 18.92
CA SER A 345 -17.09 7.84 18.73
C SER A 345 -16.77 7.21 17.37
N ARG A 346 -16.90 7.97 16.28
CA ARG A 346 -16.57 7.47 14.93
C ARG A 346 -15.08 7.14 14.78
N THR A 347 -14.19 7.83 15.49
CA THR A 347 -12.77 7.47 15.53
C THR A 347 -12.58 6.06 16.10
N HIS A 348 -13.24 5.71 17.20
CA HIS A 348 -13.18 4.37 17.78
C HIS A 348 -13.77 3.30 16.85
N GLU A 349 -14.92 3.57 16.23
CA GLU A 349 -15.52 2.67 15.21
C GLU A 349 -14.55 2.39 14.06
N PHE A 350 -13.88 3.43 13.56
CA PHE A 350 -12.93 3.29 12.46
C PHE A 350 -11.65 2.57 12.89
N ILE A 351 -11.17 2.78 14.12
CA ILE A 351 -10.04 2.01 14.66
C ILE A 351 -10.36 0.50 14.65
N ASP A 352 -11.55 0.11 15.10
CA ASP A 352 -11.92 -1.32 15.13
C ASP A 352 -11.97 -1.94 13.72
N ILE A 353 -12.35 -1.16 12.71
CA ILE A 353 -12.28 -1.58 11.30
C ILE A 353 -10.82 -1.71 10.84
N VAL A 354 -9.99 -0.72 11.12
CA VAL A 354 -8.56 -0.72 10.77
C VAL A 354 -7.86 -1.97 11.32
N LEU A 355 -8.11 -2.32 12.58
CA LEU A 355 -7.51 -3.51 13.20
C LEU A 355 -7.97 -4.82 12.55
N LYS A 356 -9.19 -4.88 12.01
CA LYS A 356 -9.71 -6.04 11.25
C LYS A 356 -9.13 -6.12 9.84
N VAL A 357 -8.91 -4.98 9.17
CA VAL A 357 -8.34 -4.94 7.82
C VAL A 357 -6.85 -5.31 7.84
N TRP A 358 -6.13 -4.86 8.86
CA TRP A 358 -4.71 -5.16 9.06
C TRP A 358 -4.52 -5.88 10.39
N PRO A 359 -4.86 -7.17 10.49
CA PRO A 359 -4.72 -7.90 11.74
C PRO A 359 -3.24 -8.18 12.05
N VAL A 360 -2.96 -8.47 13.32
CA VAL A 360 -1.74 -9.16 13.76
C VAL A 360 -2.09 -10.63 14.06
N PRO A 361 -1.12 -11.54 14.12
CA PRO A 361 -1.38 -12.91 14.55
C PRO A 361 -1.94 -12.96 15.97
N GLU A 362 -2.72 -14.00 16.27
CA GLU A 362 -3.29 -14.20 17.60
C GLU A 362 -2.19 -14.20 18.69
N GLY A 363 -2.43 -13.47 19.78
CA GLY A 363 -1.49 -13.33 20.89
C GLY A 363 -0.31 -12.36 20.65
N HIS A 364 -0.29 -11.65 19.51
CA HIS A 364 0.77 -10.68 19.22
C HIS A 364 0.53 -9.32 19.91
N GLU A 365 1.45 -8.90 20.77
CA GLU A 365 1.35 -7.67 21.56
C GLU A 365 2.22 -6.50 21.04
N GLY A 366 3.12 -6.75 20.07
CA GLY A 366 4.03 -5.71 19.56
C GLY A 366 5.16 -5.34 20.52
N ARG A 367 5.82 -6.34 21.12
CA ARG A 367 6.91 -6.13 22.08
C ARG A 367 8.17 -5.56 21.42
N VAL A 368 8.73 -4.53 22.03
CA VAL A 368 10.03 -3.95 21.65
C VAL A 368 11.06 -4.30 22.71
N VAL A 369 12.16 -4.94 22.31
CA VAL A 369 13.33 -5.20 23.16
C VAL A 369 14.38 -4.15 22.82
N SER A 370 14.82 -3.43 23.86
CA SER A 370 15.83 -2.35 23.79
C SER A 370 17.24 -2.89 23.60
#